data_AF-A0A7H9CIA0-F1
#
_entry.id   AF-A0A7H9CIA0-F1
#
_cell.length_a   1.000
_cell.length_b   1.000
_cell.length_c   1.000
_cell.angle_alpha   90.00
_cell.angle_beta   90.00
_cell.angle_gamma   90.00
#
_symmetry.space_group_name_H-M   'P 1'
#
loop_
_entity.id
_entity.type
_entity.pdbx_description
1 polymer ?
#
loop_
_entity_poly.entity_id
_entity_poly.type
_entity_poly.pdbx_seq_one_letter_code
_entity_poly.pdbx_strand_id
1 'polypeptide(L)' 'MAKIVIFGAGNCGRLIAQNLAGKGEEIVCFIDNDPLKANASVTLMLNNGGGGAITH' A
#
# COMPACT_ATOMS: atom_id res chain seq x y z
N MET A 1 1.79 0.45 -17.65
CA MET A 1 1.24 1.11 -16.47
C MET A 1 -0.20 0.68 -16.30
N ALA A 2 -0.40 -0.36 -15.51
CA ALA A 2 -1.67 -0.84 -15.05
C ALA A 2 -2.09 -0.09 -13.78
N LYS A 3 -3.39 0.00 -13.57
CA LYS A 3 -4.00 0.52 -12.34
C LYS A 3 -4.32 -0.65 -11.43
N ILE A 4 -3.78 -0.62 -10.21
CA ILE A 4 -3.82 -1.76 -9.28
C ILE A 4 -4.58 -1.38 -8.02
N VAL A 5 -5.52 -2.25 -7.64
CA VAL A 5 -6.21 -2.21 -6.35
C VAL A 5 -5.75 -3.42 -5.52
N ILE A 6 -5.39 -3.19 -4.26
CA ILE A 6 -4.91 -4.24 -3.37
C ILE A 6 -5.91 -4.48 -2.24
N PHE A 7 -6.40 -5.71 -2.12
CA PHE A 7 -7.23 -6.15 -1.00
C PHE A 7 -6.33 -6.61 0.15
N GLY A 8 -6.31 -5.85 1.23
CA GLY A 8 -5.46 -6.01 2.41
C GLY A 8 -4.36 -4.94 2.46
N ALA A 9 -4.47 -4.00 3.40
CA ALA A 9 -3.49 -2.97 3.71
C ALA A 9 -2.52 -3.37 4.84
N GLY A 10 -2.40 -4.67 5.11
CA GLY A 10 -1.42 -5.25 6.03
C GLY A 10 -0.01 -5.31 5.44
N ASN A 11 0.89 -6.02 6.13
CA ASN A 11 2.31 -6.07 5.75
C ASN A 11 2.51 -6.59 4.31
N CYS A 12 1.89 -7.72 3.95
CA CYS A 12 2.02 -8.30 2.61
C CYS A 12 1.50 -7.36 1.52
N GLY A 13 0.32 -6.76 1.72
CA GLY A 13 -0.24 -5.83 0.74
C GLY A 13 0.66 -4.62 0.49
N ARG A 14 1.27 -4.06 1.56
CA ARG A 14 2.24 -2.96 1.45
C ARG A 14 3.50 -3.38 0.70
N LEU A 15 4.06 -4.56 0.98
CA LEU A 15 5.26 -5.08 0.30
C LEU A 15 4.99 -5.34 -1.20
N ILE A 16 3.83 -5.88 -1.53
CA ILE A 16 3.39 -6.07 -2.92
C ILE A 16 3.28 -4.72 -3.63
N ALA A 17 2.64 -3.74 -2.98
CA ALA A 17 2.50 -2.40 -3.52
C ALA A 17 3.84 -1.70 -3.77
N GLN A 18 4.80 -1.83 -2.84
CA GLN A 18 6.15 -1.29 -3.01
C GLN A 18 6.87 -1.90 -4.23
N ASN A 19 6.78 -3.22 -4.41
CA ASN A 19 7.39 -3.90 -5.55
C ASN A 19 6.78 -3.43 -6.88
N LEU A 20 5.46 -3.34 -6.95
CA LEU A 20 4.72 -2.91 -8.15
C LEU A 20 4.97 -1.43 -8.47
N ALA A 21 4.99 -0.55 -7.47
CA ALA A 21 5.35 0.85 -7.63
C ALA A 21 6.78 1.01 -8.15
N GLY A 22 7.73 0.21 -7.63
CA GLY A 22 9.11 0.16 -8.13
C GLY A 22 9.24 -0.31 -9.59
N LYS A 23 8.21 -0.99 -10.13
CA LYS A 23 8.10 -1.37 -11.55
C LYS A 23 7.38 -0.33 -12.41
N GLY A 24 6.95 0.78 -11.82
CA GLY A 24 6.22 1.85 -12.51
C GLY A 24 4.72 1.60 -12.66
N GLU A 25 4.14 0.72 -11.84
CA GLU A 25 2.68 0.52 -11.78
C GLU A 25 2.02 1.54 -10.85
N GLU A 26 0.75 1.86 -11.13
CA GLU A 26 -0.04 2.80 -10.34
C GLU A 26 -0.87 2.05 -9.29
N ILE A 27 -0.56 2.26 -8.00
CA ILE A 27 -1.40 1.76 -6.91
C ILE A 27 -2.53 2.78 -6.67
N VAL A 28 -3.75 2.39 -7.03
CA VAL A 28 -4.92 3.28 -6.93
C VAL A 28 -5.40 3.39 -5.49
N CYS A 29 -5.58 2.25 -4.82
CA CYS A 29 -6.02 2.21 -3.43
C CYS A 29 -5.80 0.83 -2.80
N PHE A 30 -5.94 0.81 -1.47
CA PHE A 30 -6.07 -0.41 -0.69
C PHE A 30 -7.50 -0.55 -0.18
N ILE A 31 -8.00 -1.78 -0.14
CA ILE A 31 -9.27 -2.14 0.48
C ILE A 31 -8.96 -3.04 1.66
N ASP A 32 -9.28 -2.62 2.88
CA ASP A 32 -9.06 -3.39 4.10
C ASP A 32 -10.32 -3.34 4.95
N ASN A 33 -10.63 -4.41 5.66
CA ASN A 33 -11.80 -4.49 6.55
C ASN A 33 -11.51 -3.99 7.96
N ASP A 34 -10.25 -3.69 8.28
CA ASP A 34 -9.85 -3.06 9.52
C ASP A 34 -10.28 -1.58 9.54
N PRO A 35 -11.25 -1.20 10.40
CA PRO A 35 -11.76 0.17 10.46
C PRO A 35 -10.67 1.18 10.85
N LEU A 36 -9.59 0.74 11.52
CA LEU A 36 -8.48 1.62 11.89
C LEU A 36 -7.65 2.07 10.68
N LYS A 37 -7.78 1.38 9.53
CA LYS A 37 -7.10 1.71 8.28
C LYS A 37 -8.01 2.43 7.28
N ALA A 38 -9.30 2.56 7.61
CA ALA A 38 -10.24 3.28 6.77
C ALA A 38 -9.80 4.75 6.65
N ASN A 39 -9.86 5.30 5.43
CA ASN A 39 -9.47 6.66 5.08
C ASN A 39 -7.98 7.02 5.31
N ALA A 40 -7.13 6.06 5.70
CA ALA A 40 -5.71 6.30 5.83
C ALA A 40 -5.04 6.38 4.45
N SER A 41 -4.17 7.37 4.25
CA SER A 41 -3.26 7.38 3.12
C SER A 41 -2.13 6.39 3.38
N VAL A 42 -2.03 5.33 2.57
CA VAL A 42 -0.87 4.43 2.63
C VAL A 42 0.28 5.08 1.88
N THR A 43 1.14 5.78 2.61
CA THR A 43 2.38 6.29 2.02
C THR A 43 3.37 5.13 1.91
N LEU A 44 3.62 4.67 0.68
CA LEU A 44 4.66 3.69 0.38
C LEU A 44 6.02 4.39 0.48
N MET A 45 6.51 4.63 1.70
CA MET A 45 7.87 5.11 1.89
C MET A 45 8.84 4.08 1.30
N LEU A 46 9.72 4.53 0.39
CA LEU A 46 10.78 3.74 -0.27
C LEU A 46 11.91 3.32 0.69
N ASN A 47 11.71 3.36 2.01
CA ASN A 47 12.71 2.89 2.94
C ASN A 47 12.70 1.35 2.92
N ASN A 48 13.86 0.77 2.67
CA ASN A 48 14.18 -0.67 2.59
C ASN A 48 13.85 -1.51 3.86
N GLY A 49 12.95 -1.06 4.74
CA GLY A 49 12.50 -1.77 5.94
C GLY A 49 10.99 -1.99 5.89
N GLY A 50 10.58 -3.26 5.99
CA GLY A 50 9.17 -3.66 5.95
C GLY A 50 8.31 -2.91 6.97
N GLY A 51 7.27 -2.25 6.48
CA GLY A 51 6.28 -1.56 7.31
C GLY A 51 6.08 -0.11 6.88
N GLY A 52 5.33 0.11 5.80
CA GLY A 52 4.82 1.45 5.50
C GLY A 52 4.01 1.98 6.68
N ALA A 53 4.30 3.18 7.16
CA ALA A 53 3.55 3.81 8.23
C ALA A 53 2.16 4.24 7.73
N ILE A 54 1.13 3.99 8.53
CA ILE A 54 -0.16 4.67 8.37
C ILE A 54 0.02 6.09 8.90
N THR A 55 -0.17 7.09 8.05
CA THR A 55 -0.21 8.49 8.47
C THR A 55 -1.68 8.91 8.52
N HIS A 56 -2.12 9.39 9.69
CA HIS A 56 -3.44 9.99 9.90
C HIS A 56 -3.47 11.42 9.36
#